data_AF-A0A344LGN5-F1
#
_entry.id   AF-A0A344LGN5-F1
#
_cell.length_a   1.000
_cell.length_b   1.000
_cell.length_c   1.000
_cell.angle_alpha   90.00
_cell.angle_beta   90.00
_cell.angle_gamma   90.00
#
_symmetry.space_group_name_H-M   'P 1'
#
loop_
_entity.id
_entity.type
_entity.pdbx_description
1 polymer ?
#
loop_
_entity_poly.entity_id
_entity_poly.type
_entity_poly.pdbx_seq_one_letter_code
_entity_poly.pdbx_strand_id
1 'polypeptide(L)'
;MARRGAGDLRRATVLWLRDLGELGRRAGLGTTVGKVALGAAGALLVVGLVNWWSDEGGELPASVASETGQTSAPVVKPPVLASDDPSARDLAELDEGVRAPETGVETTMPLSPAGSGQAVKLVARSVPSMGVTVTDGNGAVLYRFEKDRTGPSKSFCDGDCAKTWPPVLTERQAGVEGIAPELVGTVQRADGSWQVTLAGRPLYRFAGDRLAGDWNGHGRDGLWFAVRADGERNQRAPAAGG
;
A
#
# COMPACT_ATOMS: atom_id res chain seq x y z
N MET A 1 -23.83 33.15 -52.51
CA MET A 1 -23.22 34.13 -51.60
C MET A 1 -22.59 33.39 -50.42
N ALA A 2 -21.43 33.88 -49.98
CA ALA A 2 -20.76 33.66 -48.68
C ALA A 2 -20.19 32.27 -48.32
N ARG A 3 -18.86 32.15 -48.53
CA ARG A 3 -17.92 31.36 -47.72
C ARG A 3 -17.75 32.01 -46.33
N ARG A 4 -17.29 31.18 -45.36
CA ARG A 4 -16.42 31.47 -44.19
C ARG A 4 -17.09 31.27 -42.81
N GLY A 5 -16.33 30.64 -41.93
CA GLY A 5 -16.64 30.55 -40.50
C GLY A 5 -15.78 29.60 -39.66
N ALA A 6 -14.73 28.97 -40.20
CA ALA A 6 -13.74 28.24 -39.41
C ALA A 6 -12.67 29.23 -38.91
N GLY A 7 -12.90 29.85 -37.76
CA GLY A 7 -11.95 30.82 -37.23
C GLY A 7 -12.45 31.62 -36.04
N ASP A 8 -13.02 30.98 -35.01
CA ASP A 8 -13.34 31.73 -33.78
C ASP A 8 -13.37 30.93 -32.48
N LEU A 9 -12.40 30.03 -32.26
CA LEU A 9 -12.21 29.39 -30.94
C LEU A 9 -10.77 29.37 -30.44
N ARG A 10 -9.82 29.97 -31.17
CA ARG A 10 -8.40 30.08 -30.74
C ARG A 10 -8.06 31.38 -30.02
N ARG A 11 -9.05 32.17 -29.58
CA ARG A 11 -8.81 33.47 -28.91
C ARG A 11 -9.27 33.55 -27.45
N ALA A 12 -9.88 32.50 -26.89
CA ALA A 12 -10.35 32.51 -25.51
C ALA A 12 -9.32 32.03 -24.46
N THR A 13 -8.16 31.50 -24.86
CA THR A 13 -7.19 30.88 -23.94
C THR A 13 -6.05 31.79 -23.47
N VAL A 14 -5.94 33.02 -24.00
CA VAL A 14 -4.79 33.91 -23.73
C VAL A 14 -5.09 35.03 -22.72
N LEU A 15 -6.34 35.19 -22.28
CA LEU A 15 -6.74 36.30 -21.38
C LEU A 15 -6.99 35.92 -19.91
N TRP A 16 -6.82 34.66 -19.49
CA TRP A 16 -6.93 34.28 -18.07
C TRP A 16 -5.58 34.17 -17.33
N LEU A 17 -4.44 34.31 -18.02
CA LEU A 17 -3.09 34.11 -17.45
C LEU A 17 -2.33 35.41 -17.08
N ARG A 18 -3.05 36.50 -16.77
CA ARG A 18 -2.44 37.77 -16.31
C ARG A 18 -3.07 38.37 -15.05
N ASP A 19 -3.83 37.61 -14.26
CA ASP A 19 -4.55 38.17 -13.10
C ASP A 19 -4.32 37.44 -11.75
N LEU A 20 -3.30 36.58 -11.63
CA LEU A 20 -2.91 35.97 -10.34
C LEU A 20 -1.46 36.28 -9.94
N GLY A 21 -0.89 37.35 -10.50
CA GLY A 21 0.46 37.83 -10.19
C GLY A 21 0.54 39.01 -9.21
N GLU A 22 -0.59 39.55 -8.73
CA GLU A 22 -0.62 40.83 -7.99
C GLU A 22 -1.14 40.77 -6.54
N LEU A 23 -1.19 39.58 -5.92
CA LEU A 23 -1.50 39.46 -4.48
C LEU A 23 -0.30 39.09 -3.58
N GLY A 24 0.92 39.05 -4.11
CA GLY A 24 2.15 38.77 -3.35
C GLY A 24 2.94 40.00 -2.86
N ARG A 25 2.54 41.23 -3.20
CA ARG A 25 3.28 42.48 -2.88
C ARG A 25 2.83 43.19 -1.58
N ARG A 26 2.41 42.43 -0.57
CA ARG A 26 2.12 42.96 0.79
C ARG A 26 2.95 42.32 1.90
N ALA A 27 4.08 41.69 1.58
CA ALA A 27 5.09 41.33 2.56
C ALA A 27 6.06 42.50 2.76
N GLY A 28 5.69 43.40 3.66
CA GLY A 28 6.63 44.39 4.20
C GLY A 28 7.56 43.73 5.21
N LEU A 29 8.81 43.47 4.81
CA LEU A 29 10.03 43.30 5.60
C LEU A 29 11.16 43.38 4.55
N GLY A 30 11.83 44.50 4.36
CA GLY A 30 12.72 45.08 5.35
C GLY A 30 14.14 44.91 4.82
N THR A 31 14.56 45.88 4.02
CA THR A 31 15.93 46.03 3.50
C THR A 31 16.93 46.05 4.65
N THR A 32 17.92 45.15 4.65
CA THR A 32 19.17 45.41 5.37
C THR A 32 20.34 44.85 4.58
N VAL A 33 20.84 45.69 3.69
CA VAL A 33 22.16 45.55 3.08
C VAL A 33 23.18 45.86 4.17
N GLY A 34 23.77 44.81 4.75
CA GLY A 34 24.92 44.91 5.65
C GLY A 34 26.21 44.63 4.88
N LYS A 35 26.90 45.69 4.47
CA LYS A 35 28.32 45.64 4.07
C LYS A 35 29.17 45.40 5.32
N VAL A 36 29.97 44.33 5.35
CA VAL A 36 31.17 44.27 6.20
C VAL A 36 32.34 43.81 5.34
N ALA A 37 33.45 44.51 5.54
CA ALA A 37 34.56 44.67 4.62
C ALA A 37 35.52 43.48 4.53
N LEU A 38 36.29 43.54 3.45
CA LEU A 38 37.51 42.83 3.09
C LEU A 38 38.38 42.33 4.25
N GLY A 39 38.76 41.05 4.17
CA GLY A 39 40.01 40.51 4.67
C GLY A 39 40.57 39.54 3.63
N ALA A 40 41.48 40.04 2.78
CA ALA A 40 42.19 39.24 1.79
C ALA A 40 43.37 38.50 2.46
N ALA A 41 43.59 37.24 2.10
CA ALA A 41 44.90 36.67 1.73
C ALA A 41 44.83 35.14 1.78
N GLY A 42 45.45 34.49 0.79
CA GLY A 42 45.84 33.08 0.91
C GLY A 42 45.22 32.17 -0.14
N ALA A 43 45.56 32.40 -1.40
CA ALA A 43 45.36 31.44 -2.47
C ALA A 43 46.24 30.19 -2.23
N LEU A 44 45.66 29.00 -2.40
CA LEU A 44 46.35 27.87 -3.03
C LEU A 44 45.32 27.07 -3.83
N LEU A 45 45.42 27.20 -5.15
CA LEU A 45 44.82 26.34 -6.15
C LEU A 45 45.44 24.94 -6.05
N VAL A 46 44.62 23.89 -6.00
CA VAL A 46 44.90 22.66 -6.76
C VAL A 46 43.61 22.18 -7.39
N VAL A 47 43.60 22.25 -8.72
CA VAL A 47 42.64 21.68 -9.66
C VAL A 47 42.87 20.16 -9.73
N GLY A 48 41.80 19.36 -9.85
CA GLY A 48 41.94 17.95 -10.21
C GLY A 48 40.66 17.12 -10.13
N LEU A 49 39.82 17.20 -11.17
CA LEU A 49 38.79 16.21 -11.50
C LEU A 49 39.45 15.10 -12.34
N VAL A 50 39.45 13.83 -11.91
CA VAL A 50 39.54 12.64 -12.79
C VAL A 50 38.95 11.40 -12.09
N ASN A 51 37.83 10.89 -12.65
CA ASN A 51 37.51 9.50 -13.04
C ASN A 51 38.21 8.30 -12.32
N TRP A 52 37.48 7.28 -11.86
CA TRP A 52 36.92 6.14 -12.63
C TRP A 52 37.99 5.11 -13.07
N TRP A 53 37.76 3.85 -12.66
CA TRP A 53 38.22 2.56 -13.22
C TRP A 53 39.49 1.85 -12.67
N SER A 54 39.23 0.57 -12.35
CA SER A 54 40.06 -0.64 -12.28
C SER A 54 41.28 -0.70 -11.37
N ASP A 55 41.27 -1.61 -10.40
CA ASP A 55 41.55 -3.06 -10.50
C ASP A 55 43.06 -3.29 -10.51
N GLU A 56 43.53 -4.09 -9.54
CA GLU A 56 44.50 -5.20 -9.66
C GLU A 56 45.17 -5.45 -8.30
N GLY A 57 45.09 -6.69 -7.81
CA GLY A 57 46.18 -7.34 -7.06
C GLY A 57 46.27 -7.14 -5.54
N GLY A 58 46.01 -8.21 -4.77
CA GLY A 58 46.40 -8.29 -3.35
C GLY A 58 45.98 -9.58 -2.67
N GLU A 59 46.87 -10.57 -2.71
CA GLU A 59 46.76 -11.96 -2.27
C GLU A 59 46.47 -12.23 -0.77
N LEU A 60 46.11 -13.50 -0.54
CA LEU A 60 45.79 -14.24 0.70
C LEU A 60 46.98 -14.31 1.70
N PRO A 61 46.77 -14.75 2.97
CA PRO A 61 46.70 -16.19 3.29
C PRO A 61 45.54 -16.54 4.24
N ALA A 62 44.77 -17.61 4.03
CA ALA A 62 45.07 -19.03 4.24
C ALA A 62 45.36 -19.43 5.71
N SER A 63 44.37 -20.13 6.28
CA SER A 63 44.49 -21.28 7.20
C SER A 63 44.70 -21.04 8.70
N VAL A 64 43.62 -21.24 9.48
CA VAL A 64 43.64 -22.20 10.61
C VAL A 64 42.30 -22.95 10.62
N ALA A 65 42.39 -24.28 10.57
CA ALA A 65 41.30 -25.23 10.66
C ALA A 65 41.25 -25.90 12.05
N SER A 66 40.15 -26.64 12.27
CA SER A 66 39.85 -27.56 13.40
C SER A 66 39.26 -26.83 14.63
N GLU A 67 38.16 -27.25 15.26
CA GLU A 67 37.69 -28.58 15.66
C GLU A 67 36.14 -28.56 15.80
N THR A 68 35.41 -29.46 15.13
CA THR A 68 34.65 -30.62 15.67
C THR A 68 33.67 -30.38 16.82
N GLY A 69 32.42 -30.83 16.60
CA GLY A 69 31.35 -31.02 17.61
C GLY A 69 30.02 -30.43 17.15
N GLN A 70 29.21 -31.07 16.29
CA GLN A 70 28.45 -32.30 16.54
C GLN A 70 27.73 -32.31 17.90
N THR A 71 26.51 -31.80 17.93
CA THR A 71 25.48 -32.29 18.84
C THR A 71 24.14 -32.34 18.12
N SER A 72 23.84 -33.52 17.61
CA SER A 72 22.52 -33.93 17.15
C SER A 72 21.67 -34.21 18.39
N ALA A 73 20.52 -33.55 18.53
CA ALA A 73 19.51 -33.90 19.53
C ALA A 73 18.30 -34.58 18.85
N PRO A 74 17.73 -35.63 19.45
CA PRO A 74 16.94 -36.63 18.74
C PRO A 74 15.46 -36.27 18.55
N VAL A 75 14.94 -36.75 17.42
CA VAL A 75 13.54 -37.09 17.18
C VAL A 75 13.06 -38.06 18.26
N VAL A 76 11.97 -37.70 18.96
CA VAL A 76 11.17 -38.65 19.74
C VAL A 76 9.70 -38.45 19.43
N LYS A 77 9.07 -39.46 18.85
CA LYS A 77 7.64 -39.74 18.80
C LYS A 77 7.49 -41.26 18.61
N PRO A 78 6.45 -41.94 19.11
CA PRO A 78 5.71 -41.85 20.38
C PRO A 78 5.80 -43.21 21.15
N PRO A 79 5.04 -43.40 22.23
CA PRO A 79 4.35 -44.68 22.38
C PRO A 79 2.82 -44.53 22.39
N VAL A 80 2.21 -45.45 21.67
CA VAL A 80 0.81 -45.82 21.71
C VAL A 80 0.47 -46.47 23.05
N LEU A 81 -0.61 -46.02 23.69
CA LEU A 81 -1.37 -46.83 24.63
C LEU A 81 -2.83 -46.76 24.20
N ALA A 82 -3.30 -47.87 23.63
CA ALA A 82 -4.71 -48.18 23.49
C ALA A 82 -5.23 -48.62 24.87
N SER A 83 -6.42 -48.17 25.22
CA SER A 83 -7.36 -48.92 26.05
C SER A 83 -8.75 -48.39 25.77
N ASP A 84 -9.55 -49.25 25.14
CA ASP A 84 -11.00 -49.23 25.08
C ASP A 84 -11.64 -49.00 26.45
N ASP A 85 -12.72 -48.22 26.50
CA ASP A 85 -13.90 -48.63 27.26
C ASP A 85 -15.18 -48.03 26.63
N PRO A 86 -16.20 -48.86 26.33
CA PRO A 86 -17.44 -48.46 25.69
C PRO A 86 -18.52 -48.15 26.74
N SER A 87 -19.22 -47.03 26.61
CA SER A 87 -20.58 -46.91 27.12
C SER A 87 -21.34 -45.85 26.34
N ALA A 88 -22.01 -46.33 25.29
CA ALA A 88 -23.27 -45.75 24.87
C ALA A 88 -24.31 -46.03 25.96
N ARG A 89 -25.06 -45.00 26.37
CA ARG A 89 -26.53 -44.96 26.23
C ARG A 89 -27.15 -43.78 26.99
N ASP A 90 -28.06 -43.13 26.27
CA ASP A 90 -29.25 -42.41 26.75
C ASP A 90 -28.97 -41.17 27.63
N LEU A 91 -29.53 -40.00 27.33
CA LEU A 91 -30.96 -39.73 27.35
C LEU A 91 -31.39 -38.70 26.30
N ALA A 92 -32.50 -39.00 25.67
CA ALA A 92 -33.32 -38.12 24.88
C ALA A 92 -33.95 -36.99 25.74
N GLU A 93 -34.08 -35.83 25.11
CA GLU A 93 -35.34 -35.07 24.97
C GLU A 93 -36.08 -34.62 26.23
N LEU A 94 -36.00 -33.30 26.52
CA LEU A 94 -37.09 -32.40 26.97
C LEU A 94 -36.70 -30.98 26.51
N ASP A 95 -37.30 -30.46 25.42
CA ASP A 95 -38.45 -29.54 25.41
C ASP A 95 -38.23 -28.25 26.23
N GLU A 96 -38.09 -27.12 25.54
CA GLU A 96 -39.06 -26.01 25.58
C GLU A 96 -38.54 -24.81 24.74
N GLY A 97 -39.42 -24.34 23.85
CA GLY A 97 -39.14 -23.28 22.91
C GLY A 97 -38.90 -21.93 23.58
N VAL A 98 -37.80 -21.28 23.21
CA VAL A 98 -37.62 -19.84 23.37
C VAL A 98 -37.48 -19.22 21.99
N ARG A 99 -38.60 -18.64 21.52
CA ARG A 99 -38.63 -17.76 20.35
C ARG A 99 -37.99 -16.43 20.73
N ALA A 100 -36.73 -16.25 20.38
CA ALA A 100 -36.05 -14.97 20.39
C ALA A 100 -36.25 -14.23 19.04
N PRO A 101 -36.29 -12.89 19.02
CA PRO A 101 -36.65 -12.11 17.84
C PRO A 101 -35.54 -12.13 16.78
N GLU A 102 -35.98 -12.14 15.53
CA GLU A 102 -35.17 -12.10 14.30
C GLU A 102 -34.46 -10.73 14.18
N THR A 103 -33.39 -10.51 14.94
CA THR A 103 -32.45 -9.42 14.64
C THR A 103 -31.53 -9.89 13.52
N GLY A 104 -31.61 -9.18 12.38
CA GLY A 104 -30.99 -9.55 11.11
C GLY A 104 -29.56 -10.06 11.22
N VAL A 105 -29.36 -11.26 10.66
CA VAL A 105 -28.03 -11.82 10.45
C VAL A 105 -27.37 -11.01 9.33
N GLU A 106 -26.43 -10.16 9.71
CA GLU A 106 -25.52 -9.53 8.76
C GLU A 106 -24.73 -10.66 8.08
N THR A 107 -25.04 -10.91 6.79
CA THR A 107 -24.42 -11.95 5.97
C THR A 107 -22.91 -11.74 5.95
N THR A 108 -22.21 -12.48 6.80
CA THR A 108 -20.76 -12.46 6.93
C THR A 108 -20.18 -13.27 5.78
N MET A 109 -19.83 -12.60 4.67
CA MET A 109 -19.17 -13.26 3.55
C MET A 109 -17.68 -13.43 3.87
N PRO A 110 -17.15 -14.66 3.92
CA PRO A 110 -15.72 -14.88 4.14
C PRO A 110 -14.93 -14.36 2.94
N LEU A 111 -13.81 -13.69 3.22
CA LEU A 111 -12.87 -13.28 2.17
C LEU A 111 -12.23 -14.52 1.54
N SER A 112 -12.48 -14.74 0.24
CA SER A 112 -11.82 -15.80 -0.52
C SER A 112 -10.35 -15.44 -0.81
N PRO A 113 -9.41 -16.40 -0.77
CA PRO A 113 -8.05 -16.15 -1.22
C PRO A 113 -8.07 -15.81 -2.72
N ALA A 114 -7.49 -14.67 -3.10
CA ALA A 114 -7.47 -14.21 -4.48
C ALA A 114 -6.63 -15.16 -5.34
N GLY A 115 -7.29 -15.92 -6.22
CA GLY A 115 -6.65 -16.71 -7.27
C GLY A 115 -6.14 -15.82 -8.40
N SER A 116 -4.95 -16.14 -8.90
CA SER A 116 -4.33 -15.53 -10.08
C SER A 116 -5.20 -15.78 -11.33
N GLY A 117 -5.64 -14.71 -12.01
CA GLY A 117 -6.30 -14.76 -13.33
C GLY A 117 -7.63 -14.01 -13.45
N GLN A 118 -8.23 -13.56 -12.35
CA GLN A 118 -9.50 -12.81 -12.40
C GLN A 118 -9.29 -11.30 -12.48
N ALA A 119 -10.12 -10.62 -13.28
CA ALA A 119 -10.12 -9.17 -13.34
C ALA A 119 -10.53 -8.60 -11.99
N VAL A 120 -9.63 -7.83 -11.37
CA VAL A 120 -9.92 -7.13 -10.12
C VAL A 120 -10.96 -6.05 -10.37
N LYS A 121 -11.95 -5.91 -9.47
CA LYS A 121 -12.86 -4.76 -9.43
C LYS A 121 -12.54 -3.92 -8.19
N LEU A 122 -12.35 -2.62 -8.36
CA LEU A 122 -12.26 -1.66 -7.27
C LEU A 122 -13.62 -0.99 -7.06
N VAL A 123 -14.09 -0.92 -5.81
CA VAL A 123 -15.40 -0.38 -5.46
C VAL A 123 -15.25 0.62 -4.32
N ALA A 124 -15.61 1.88 -4.54
CA ALA A 124 -15.77 2.85 -3.47
C ALA A 124 -17.13 2.63 -2.78
N ARG A 125 -17.10 2.24 -1.51
CA ARG A 125 -18.32 1.98 -0.73
C ARG A 125 -18.19 2.43 0.72
N SER A 126 -19.33 2.63 1.38
CA SER A 126 -19.36 2.91 2.81
C SER A 126 -18.98 1.64 3.60
N VAL A 127 -18.03 1.77 4.51
CA VAL A 127 -17.62 0.73 5.47
C VAL A 127 -17.92 1.23 6.90
N PRO A 128 -18.56 0.41 7.76
CA PRO A 128 -18.90 0.80 9.13
C PRO A 128 -17.71 1.39 9.87
N SER A 129 -17.92 2.51 10.54
CA SER A 129 -16.90 3.25 11.31
C SER A 129 -15.69 3.75 10.53
N MET A 130 -15.58 3.49 9.21
CA MET A 130 -14.51 3.98 8.34
C MET A 130 -15.00 5.03 7.32
N GLY A 131 -16.29 5.00 6.97
CA GLY A 131 -16.86 5.84 5.92
C GLY A 131 -16.57 5.29 4.52
N VAL A 132 -16.61 6.16 3.51
CA VAL A 132 -16.35 5.74 2.12
C VAL A 132 -14.87 5.40 1.93
N THR A 133 -14.60 4.16 1.56
CA THR A 133 -13.25 3.63 1.29
C THR A 133 -13.30 2.70 0.07
N VAL A 134 -12.14 2.42 -0.51
CA VAL A 134 -12.04 1.48 -1.63
C VAL A 134 -11.93 0.05 -1.09
N THR A 135 -12.71 -0.82 -1.70
CA THR A 135 -12.70 -2.27 -1.50
C THR A 135 -12.45 -2.97 -2.83
N ASP A 136 -12.14 -4.27 -2.79
CA ASP A 136 -12.24 -5.11 -3.98
C ASP A 136 -13.70 -5.54 -4.24
N GLY A 137 -13.92 -6.33 -5.30
CA GLY A 137 -15.24 -6.89 -5.63
C GLY A 137 -15.85 -7.80 -4.55
N ASN A 138 -15.05 -8.34 -3.63
CA ASN A 138 -15.50 -9.16 -2.51
C ASN A 138 -15.70 -8.36 -1.22
N GLY A 139 -15.45 -7.05 -1.24
CA GLY A 139 -15.59 -6.18 -0.07
C GLY A 139 -14.37 -6.12 0.85
N ALA A 140 -13.22 -6.69 0.48
CA ALA A 140 -11.97 -6.54 1.22
C ALA A 140 -11.50 -5.08 1.13
N VAL A 141 -11.22 -4.45 2.28
CA VAL A 141 -10.67 -3.08 2.30
C VAL A 141 -9.27 -3.07 1.70
N LEU A 142 -9.00 -2.09 0.83
CA LEU A 142 -7.72 -1.95 0.18
C LEU A 142 -6.86 -0.87 0.85
N TYR A 143 -5.58 -1.15 0.88
CA TYR A 143 -4.59 -0.38 1.62
C TYR A 143 -3.53 0.22 0.70
N ARG A 144 -2.97 1.32 1.16
CA ARG A 144 -1.77 1.93 0.62
C ARG A 144 -0.63 1.90 1.63
N PHE A 145 0.59 1.75 1.12
CA PHE A 145 1.81 1.84 1.90
C PHE A 145 2.45 3.22 1.72
N GLU A 146 2.73 3.92 2.82
CA GLU A 146 3.30 5.27 2.76
C GLU A 146 4.74 5.30 2.23
N LYS A 147 5.48 4.18 2.34
CA LYS A 147 6.84 4.09 1.76
C LYS A 147 6.84 3.90 0.24
N ASP A 148 5.69 3.61 -0.38
CA ASP A 148 5.59 3.49 -1.84
C ASP A 148 5.74 4.85 -2.54
N ARG A 149 6.19 4.81 -3.80
CA ARG A 149 6.33 6.00 -4.65
C ARG A 149 5.24 6.05 -5.71
N THR A 150 4.83 7.25 -6.09
CA THR A 150 3.81 7.51 -7.13
C THR A 150 4.38 8.11 -8.42
N GLY A 151 5.67 8.47 -8.44
CA GLY A 151 6.37 9.06 -9.60
C GLY A 151 7.82 8.58 -9.76
N PRO A 152 8.11 7.63 -10.68
CA PRO A 152 7.18 6.62 -11.20
C PRO A 152 6.60 5.76 -10.07
N SER A 153 5.47 5.08 -10.33
CA SER A 153 4.90 4.15 -9.36
C SER A 153 5.89 3.05 -9.00
N LYS A 154 6.06 2.75 -7.71
CA LYS A 154 6.92 1.66 -7.24
C LYS A 154 6.44 1.13 -5.89
N SER A 155 6.30 -0.18 -5.81
CA SER A 155 6.14 -0.95 -4.57
C SER A 155 7.49 -1.12 -3.88
N PHE A 156 7.52 -0.90 -2.56
CA PHE A 156 8.62 -1.29 -1.67
C PHE A 156 8.22 -2.43 -0.72
N CYS A 157 6.99 -2.94 -0.82
CA CYS A 157 6.55 -4.09 -0.05
C CYS A 157 6.72 -5.36 -0.87
N ASP A 158 7.87 -6.03 -0.71
CA ASP A 158 8.21 -7.30 -1.37
C ASP A 158 8.58 -8.38 -0.34
N GLY A 159 8.70 -9.63 -0.78
CA GLY A 159 9.11 -10.75 0.08
C GLY A 159 8.18 -10.95 1.29
N ASP A 160 8.74 -10.94 2.50
CA ASP A 160 7.96 -11.12 3.73
C ASP A 160 6.92 -10.03 3.98
N CYS A 161 7.16 -8.80 3.49
CA CYS A 161 6.16 -7.74 3.56
C CYS A 161 4.89 -8.16 2.81
N ALA A 162 5.04 -8.72 1.61
CA ALA A 162 3.93 -9.16 0.76
C ALA A 162 3.17 -10.37 1.33
N LYS A 163 3.72 -11.09 2.31
CA LYS A 163 2.98 -12.14 3.04
C LYS A 163 1.95 -11.53 4.01
N THR A 164 2.29 -10.41 4.63
CA THR A 164 1.41 -9.69 5.57
C THR A 164 0.48 -8.73 4.82
N TRP A 165 0.99 -8.15 3.74
CA TRP A 165 0.29 -7.20 2.89
C TRP A 165 0.24 -7.72 1.45
N PRO A 166 -0.62 -8.71 1.16
CA PRO A 166 -0.70 -9.27 -0.19
C PRO A 166 -1.00 -8.19 -1.24
N PRO A 167 -0.22 -8.11 -2.33
CA PRO A 167 -0.48 -7.16 -3.40
C PRO A 167 -1.79 -7.49 -4.12
N VAL A 168 -2.51 -6.46 -4.56
CA VAL A 168 -3.67 -6.63 -5.44
C VAL A 168 -3.17 -6.86 -6.87
N LEU A 169 -2.93 -8.11 -7.21
CA LEU A 169 -2.41 -8.51 -8.52
C LEU A 169 -3.51 -8.47 -9.59
N THR A 170 -3.12 -8.16 -10.83
CA THR A 170 -4.02 -8.17 -11.99
C THR A 170 -3.27 -8.55 -13.26
N GLU A 171 -3.95 -9.20 -14.20
CA GLU A 171 -3.42 -9.49 -15.55
C GLU A 171 -4.03 -8.59 -16.62
N ARG A 172 -5.11 -7.88 -16.28
CA ARG A 172 -5.86 -6.97 -17.15
C ARG A 172 -6.18 -5.68 -16.42
N GLN A 173 -6.72 -4.69 -17.12
CA GLN A 173 -7.17 -3.47 -16.48
C GLN A 173 -8.28 -3.79 -15.44
N ALA A 174 -8.15 -3.21 -14.24
CA ALA A 174 -9.14 -3.38 -13.19
C ALA A 174 -10.44 -2.66 -13.55
N GLY A 175 -11.58 -3.28 -13.25
CA GLY A 175 -12.89 -2.61 -13.30
C GLY A 175 -13.05 -1.65 -12.11
N VAL A 176 -13.88 -0.62 -12.27
CA VAL A 176 -14.11 0.38 -11.22
C VAL A 176 -15.60 0.67 -11.02
N GLU A 177 -15.98 0.97 -9.78
CA GLU A 177 -17.30 1.48 -9.41
C GLU A 177 -17.13 2.57 -8.34
N GLY A 178 -17.70 3.76 -8.58
CA GLY A 178 -17.57 4.89 -7.66
C GLY A 178 -16.16 5.49 -7.58
N ILE A 179 -15.27 5.15 -8.52
CA ILE A 179 -13.88 5.62 -8.60
C ILE A 179 -13.65 6.16 -10.02
N ALA A 180 -12.93 7.27 -10.11
CA ALA A 180 -12.55 7.87 -11.39
C ALA A 180 -11.58 6.92 -12.14
N PRO A 181 -11.92 6.42 -13.34
CA PRO A 181 -11.10 5.43 -14.05
C PRO A 181 -9.66 5.88 -14.34
N GLU A 182 -9.44 7.18 -14.54
CA GLU A 182 -8.13 7.78 -14.81
C GLU A 182 -7.16 7.73 -13.62
N LEU A 183 -7.66 7.51 -12.40
CA LEU A 183 -6.81 7.31 -11.23
C LEU A 183 -6.27 5.89 -11.14
N VAL A 184 -6.88 4.93 -11.84
CA VAL A 184 -6.49 3.52 -11.77
C VAL A 184 -5.42 3.21 -12.79
N GLY A 185 -4.36 2.59 -12.33
CA GLY A 185 -3.27 2.14 -13.17
C GLY A 185 -2.72 0.80 -12.71
N THR A 186 -1.54 0.46 -13.22
CA THR A 186 -0.79 -0.71 -12.79
C THR A 186 0.68 -0.37 -12.62
N VAL A 187 1.37 -1.19 -11.83
CA VAL A 187 2.82 -1.16 -11.68
C VAL A 187 3.37 -2.57 -11.82
N GLN A 188 4.50 -2.71 -12.50
CA GLN A 188 5.22 -3.97 -12.52
C GLN A 188 6.07 -4.08 -11.25
N ARG A 189 5.91 -5.18 -10.52
CA ARG A 189 6.66 -5.49 -9.31
C ARG A 189 8.02 -6.13 -9.66
N ALA A 190 8.90 -6.22 -8.65
CA ALA A 190 10.23 -6.80 -8.83
C ALA A 190 10.21 -8.29 -9.22
N ASP A 191 9.15 -9.01 -8.84
CA ASP A 191 8.89 -10.41 -9.21
C ASP A 191 8.30 -10.58 -10.62
N GLY A 192 8.08 -9.48 -11.35
CA GLY A 192 7.50 -9.47 -12.70
C GLY A 192 5.98 -9.44 -12.74
N SER A 193 5.29 -9.61 -11.61
CA SER A 193 3.83 -9.52 -11.53
C SER A 193 3.33 -8.08 -11.67
N TRP A 194 2.09 -7.93 -12.11
CA TRP A 194 1.43 -6.63 -12.24
C TRP A 194 0.47 -6.40 -11.07
N GLN A 195 0.60 -5.23 -10.45
CA GLN A 195 -0.21 -4.82 -9.30
C GLN A 195 -1.05 -3.61 -9.65
N VAL A 196 -2.29 -3.57 -9.18
CA VAL A 196 -3.19 -2.42 -9.34
C VAL A 196 -2.67 -1.23 -8.54
N THR A 197 -2.74 -0.04 -9.13
CA THR A 197 -2.47 1.22 -8.45
C THR A 197 -3.71 2.12 -8.46
N LEU A 198 -3.82 2.99 -7.46
CA LEU A 198 -4.80 4.07 -7.42
C LEU A 198 -4.08 5.39 -7.11
N ALA A 199 -4.33 6.42 -7.93
CA ALA A 199 -3.56 7.67 -7.96
C ALA A 199 -2.04 7.41 -7.99
N GLY A 200 -1.62 6.39 -8.76
CA GLY A 200 -0.23 5.98 -8.90
C GLY A 200 0.37 5.24 -7.71
N ARG A 201 -0.40 4.95 -6.63
CA ARG A 201 0.09 4.21 -5.46
C ARG A 201 -0.32 2.74 -5.52
N PRO A 202 0.59 1.77 -5.28
CA PRO A 202 0.25 0.35 -5.27
C PRO A 202 -0.77 0.00 -4.18
N LEU A 203 -1.72 -0.88 -4.51
CA LEU A 203 -2.78 -1.32 -3.61
C LEU A 203 -2.53 -2.72 -3.04
N TYR A 204 -2.82 -2.87 -1.76
CA TYR A 204 -2.63 -4.12 -1.01
C TYR A 204 -3.91 -4.53 -0.28
N ARG A 205 -3.99 -5.81 0.06
CA ARG A 205 -4.88 -6.34 1.08
C ARG A 205 -4.11 -6.50 2.38
N PHE A 206 -4.80 -6.74 3.48
CA PHE A 206 -4.19 -7.12 4.74
C PHE A 206 -4.52 -8.58 5.08
N ALA A 207 -3.52 -9.40 5.40
CA ALA A 207 -3.71 -10.81 5.72
C ALA A 207 -4.49 -11.04 7.03
N GLY A 208 -4.58 -10.03 7.89
CA GLY A 208 -5.36 -10.08 9.13
C GLY A 208 -6.85 -9.77 8.96
N ASP A 209 -7.29 -9.28 7.80
CA ASP A 209 -8.71 -9.08 7.52
C ASP A 209 -9.36 -10.41 7.11
N ARG A 210 -10.51 -10.73 7.71
CA ARG A 210 -11.19 -12.02 7.54
C ARG A 210 -12.54 -11.87 6.85
N LEU A 211 -13.20 -10.74 7.07
CA LEU A 211 -14.54 -10.44 6.61
C LEU A 211 -14.55 -9.23 5.68
N ALA A 212 -15.55 -9.18 4.80
CA ALA A 212 -15.80 -7.98 4.01
C ALA A 212 -16.01 -6.77 4.93
N GLY A 213 -15.33 -5.67 4.63
CA GLY A 213 -15.38 -4.45 5.46
C GLY A 213 -14.45 -4.46 6.67
N ASP A 214 -13.76 -5.56 6.98
CA ASP A 214 -12.67 -5.52 7.97
C ASP A 214 -11.62 -4.50 7.52
N TRP A 215 -11.18 -3.67 8.46
CA TRP A 215 -10.14 -2.67 8.22
C TRP A 215 -9.00 -2.74 9.24
N ASN A 216 -8.68 -3.93 9.77
CA ASN A 216 -7.72 -4.14 10.87
C ASN A 216 -6.28 -3.75 10.54
N GLY A 217 -5.94 -3.59 9.25
CA GLY A 217 -4.65 -3.08 8.81
C GLY A 217 -4.49 -1.55 8.99
N HIS A 218 -5.58 -0.82 9.22
CA HIS A 218 -5.54 0.63 9.22
C HIS A 218 -4.67 1.18 10.37
N GLY A 219 -3.75 2.09 10.04
CA GLY A 219 -2.84 2.74 10.98
C GLY A 219 -1.66 1.86 11.43
N ARG A 220 -1.53 0.61 10.94
CA ARG A 220 -0.41 -0.25 11.34
C ARG A 220 0.93 0.40 11.04
N ASP A 221 1.79 0.39 12.05
CA ASP A 221 3.13 0.99 12.05
C ASP A 221 3.17 2.49 11.67
N GLY A 222 2.01 3.17 11.63
CA GLY A 222 1.88 4.52 11.07
C GLY A 222 2.15 4.60 9.56
N LEU A 223 2.17 3.47 8.86
CA LEU A 223 2.57 3.39 7.44
C LEU A 223 1.49 2.80 6.53
N TRP A 224 0.51 2.12 7.09
CA TRP A 224 -0.53 1.42 6.34
C TRP A 224 -1.88 2.04 6.57
N PHE A 225 -2.56 2.43 5.49
CA PHE A 225 -3.85 3.12 5.59
C PHE A 225 -4.81 2.61 4.55
N ALA A 226 -6.07 2.43 4.95
CA ALA A 226 -7.17 2.21 4.03
C ALA A 226 -7.22 3.38 3.02
N VAL A 227 -7.50 3.08 1.76
CA VAL A 227 -7.46 4.08 0.68
C VAL A 227 -8.84 4.61 0.34
N ARG A 228 -8.96 5.92 0.16
CA ARG A 228 -10.17 6.59 -0.32
C ARG A 228 -10.28 6.52 -1.84
N ALA A 229 -11.45 6.87 -2.37
CA ALA A 229 -11.73 6.84 -3.82
C ALA A 229 -10.84 7.79 -4.63
N ASP A 230 -10.30 8.84 -4.01
CA ASP A 230 -9.33 9.78 -4.60
C ASP A 230 -7.88 9.27 -4.56
N GLY A 231 -7.64 8.07 -4.00
CA GLY A 231 -6.29 7.52 -3.80
C GLY A 231 -5.57 8.04 -2.56
N GLU A 232 -6.17 8.98 -1.83
CA GLU A 232 -5.60 9.47 -0.58
C GLU A 232 -5.78 8.49 0.56
N ARG A 233 -4.89 8.57 1.55
CA ARG A 233 -5.06 7.78 2.77
C ARG A 233 -6.32 8.23 3.50
N ASN A 234 -7.09 7.29 4.01
CA ASN A 234 -8.17 7.61 4.93
C ASN A 234 -7.56 8.11 6.25
N GLN A 235 -7.97 9.30 6.71
CA GLN A 235 -7.45 9.92 7.94
C GLN A 235 -8.32 9.62 9.17
N ARG A 236 -9.38 8.82 9.01
CA ARG A 236 -10.24 8.43 10.11
C ARG A 236 -9.46 7.51 11.05
N ALA A 237 -9.34 7.91 12.31
CA ALA A 237 -8.65 7.10 13.31
C ALA A 237 -9.26 5.70 13.40
N PRO A 238 -8.45 4.66 13.71
CA PRO A 238 -9.00 3.38 14.12
C PRO A 238 -9.98 3.63 15.27
N ALA A 239 -11.19 3.09 15.19
CA ALA A 239 -12.06 2.99 16.35
C ALA A 239 -11.24 2.38 17.50
N ALA A 240 -11.04 3.15 18.57
CA ALA A 240 -10.37 2.66 19.76
C ALA A 240 -11.20 1.48 20.28
N GLY A 241 -10.61 0.29 20.31
CA GLY A 241 -11.26 -0.89 20.86
C GLY A 241 -11.69 -0.61 22.29
N GLY A 242 -12.98 -0.78 22.57
CA GLY A 242 -13.54 -0.83 23.92
C GLY A 242 -13.45 -2.21 24.51
#